data_AF-A0A661J3L6-F1
#
_entry.id   AF-A0A661J3L6-F1
#
_cell.length_a   1.000
_cell.length_b   1.000
_cell.length_c   1.000
_cell.angle_alpha   90.00
_cell.angle_beta   90.00
_cell.angle_gamma   90.00
#
_symmetry.space_group_name_H-M   'P 1'
#
loop_
_entity.id
_entity.type
_entity.pdbx_description
1 polymer ?
#
loop_
_entity_poly.entity_id
_entity_poly.type
_entity_poly.pdbx_seq_one_letter_code
_entity_poly.pdbx_strand_id
1 'polypeptide(L)'
;MEIISSLEMFEVLFISLGGILCIYLGYRLLTIGANQPFDIFSDLKGWRFRTANLAPGVFFAVLGSVVLCSPVITSAISILQKETFINKYATKLILDELVEKNKKIRSYQLENDVSLKEARSKLSPAPDDSSPTKLKESNKAVVTSQRLRLRKKPGINHQIVGVLRRGEVITVKETRGVWLRISTNENADGWVHGNYVRRQQGTETAESNETALLLSSNPLEYSSPE
;
A
#
# COMPACT_ATOMS: atom_id res chain seq x y z
N MET A 1 -39.33 -9.53 -3.56
CA MET A 1 -38.42 -8.79 -4.46
C MET A 1 -39.04 -8.60 -5.85
N GLU A 2 -39.66 -9.62 -6.45
CA GLU A 2 -40.22 -9.55 -7.82
C GLU A 2 -41.31 -8.49 -8.04
N ILE A 3 -42.23 -8.29 -7.08
CA ILE A 3 -43.31 -7.28 -7.21
C ILE A 3 -42.75 -5.85 -7.23
N ILE A 4 -41.69 -5.59 -6.47
CA ILE A 4 -41.03 -4.28 -6.40
C ILE A 4 -40.29 -4.01 -7.72
N SER A 5 -39.57 -5.00 -8.25
CA SER A 5 -38.92 -4.89 -9.56
C SER A 5 -39.91 -4.71 -10.71
N SER A 6 -41.08 -5.33 -10.64
CA SER A 6 -42.15 -5.13 -11.62
C SER A 6 -42.75 -3.72 -11.56
N LEU A 7 -42.84 -3.12 -10.38
CA LEU A 7 -43.35 -1.76 -10.20
C LEU A 7 -42.34 -0.72 -10.70
N GLU A 8 -41.06 -0.90 -10.43
CA GLU A 8 -39.97 -0.05 -10.95
C GLU A 8 -39.90 -0.10 -12.48
N MET A 9 -40.06 -1.29 -13.08
CA MET A 9 -40.14 -1.42 -14.55
C MET A 9 -41.34 -0.68 -15.14
N PHE A 10 -42.48 -0.67 -14.44
CA PHE A 10 -43.66 0.06 -14.87
C PHE A 10 -43.43 1.57 -14.79
N GLU A 11 -42.88 2.09 -13.69
CA GLU A 11 -42.56 3.52 -13.59
C GLU A 11 -41.61 4.00 -14.70
N VAL A 12 -40.56 3.23 -15.00
CA VAL A 12 -39.63 3.53 -16.12
C VAL A 12 -40.35 3.50 -17.47
N LEU A 13 -41.30 2.58 -17.66
CA LEU A 13 -42.11 2.50 -18.87
C LEU A 13 -42.99 3.74 -19.05
N PHE A 14 -43.66 4.22 -18.00
CA PHE A 14 -44.49 5.42 -18.06
C PHE A 14 -43.66 6.69 -18.30
N ILE A 15 -42.51 6.81 -17.65
CA ILE A 15 -41.58 7.92 -17.83
C ILE A 15 -41.04 7.94 -19.27
N SER A 16 -40.68 6.78 -19.82
CA SER A 16 -40.21 6.63 -21.20
C SER A 16 -41.30 6.97 -22.22
N LEU A 17 -42.51 6.42 -22.05
CA LEU A 17 -43.67 6.71 -22.92
C LEU A 17 -44.02 8.21 -22.88
N GLY A 18 -44.00 8.83 -21.70
CA GLY A 18 -44.19 10.27 -21.54
C GLY A 18 -43.10 11.10 -22.21
N GLY A 19 -41.83 10.70 -22.09
CA GLY A 19 -40.70 11.34 -22.77
C GLY A 19 -40.79 11.26 -24.30
N ILE A 20 -41.12 10.08 -24.84
CA ILE A 20 -41.33 9.87 -26.29
C ILE A 20 -42.51 10.70 -26.79
N LEU A 21 -43.62 10.74 -26.05
CA LEU A 21 -44.78 11.56 -26.38
C LEU A 21 -44.42 13.05 -26.36
N CYS A 22 -43.66 13.51 -25.38
CA CYS A 22 -43.18 14.89 -25.26
C CYS A 22 -42.30 15.30 -26.46
N ILE A 23 -41.38 14.42 -26.88
CA ILE A 23 -40.55 14.64 -28.09
C ILE A 23 -41.42 14.68 -29.34
N TYR A 24 -42.40 13.77 -29.46
CA TYR A 24 -43.31 13.74 -30.60
C TYR A 24 -44.18 15.00 -30.70
N LEU A 25 -44.73 15.48 -29.57
CA LEU A 25 -45.45 16.76 -29.53
C LEU A 25 -44.51 17.93 -29.85
N GLY A 26 -43.29 17.95 -29.32
CA GLY A 26 -42.30 18.98 -29.63
C GLY A 26 -41.96 19.04 -31.12
N TYR A 27 -41.73 17.89 -31.75
CA TYR A 27 -41.51 17.76 -33.19
C TYR A 27 -42.75 18.19 -34.00
N ARG A 28 -43.96 17.78 -33.57
CA ARG A 28 -45.22 18.16 -34.23
C ARG A 28 -45.53 19.66 -34.12
N LEU A 29 -45.22 20.29 -32.99
CA LEU A 29 -45.35 21.74 -32.83
C LEU A 29 -44.34 22.51 -33.68
N LEU A 30 -43.13 21.97 -33.84
CA LEU A 30 -42.11 22.53 -34.72
C LEU A 30 -42.53 22.46 -36.20
N THR A 31 -43.20 21.38 -36.63
CA THR A 31 -43.65 21.21 -38.01
C THR A 31 -44.94 21.96 -38.35
N ILE A 32 -45.80 22.24 -37.36
CA ILE A 32 -47.05 23.01 -37.52
C ILE A 32 -46.79 24.54 -37.58
N GLY A 33 -45.56 25.00 -37.29
CA GLY A 33 -45.17 26.38 -37.57
C GLY A 33 -45.76 27.43 -36.62
N ALA A 34 -46.02 27.07 -35.36
CA ALA A 34 -46.37 28.04 -34.32
C ALA A 34 -45.13 28.84 -33.87
N ASN A 35 -44.58 29.68 -34.75
CA ASN A 35 -43.44 30.56 -34.47
C ASN A 35 -43.84 31.82 -33.69
N GLN A 36 -44.74 31.68 -32.70
CA GLN A 36 -45.00 32.80 -31.80
C GLN A 36 -43.80 32.90 -30.85
N PRO A 37 -43.11 34.06 -30.80
CA PRO A 37 -41.98 34.24 -29.90
C PRO A 37 -42.48 34.10 -28.45
N PHE A 38 -41.97 33.11 -27.75
CA PHE A 38 -42.29 32.86 -26.35
C PHE A 38 -41.05 33.19 -25.51
N ASP A 39 -41.11 34.29 -24.77
CA ASP A 39 -40.05 34.68 -23.84
C ASP A 39 -40.31 34.01 -22.48
N ILE A 40 -39.48 33.03 -22.11
CA ILE A 40 -39.49 32.44 -20.77
C ILE A 40 -38.55 33.24 -19.87
N PHE A 41 -39.12 33.89 -18.85
CA PHE A 41 -38.36 34.51 -17.77
C PHE A 41 -38.44 33.64 -16.52
N SER A 42 -37.42 32.80 -16.30
CA SER A 42 -37.24 32.09 -15.04
C SER A 42 -36.15 32.77 -14.22
N ASP A 43 -36.51 33.22 -13.02
CA ASP A 43 -35.58 33.79 -12.05
C ASP A 43 -35.43 32.81 -10.88
N LEU A 44 -34.47 31.88 -11.01
CA LEU A 44 -34.09 30.97 -9.92
C LEU A 44 -32.74 31.43 -9.35
N LYS A 45 -32.78 31.98 -8.13
CA LYS A 45 -31.62 32.24 -7.26
C LYS A 45 -30.37 32.76 -8.00
N GLY A 46 -30.51 33.87 -8.72
CA GLY A 46 -29.38 34.60 -9.31
C GLY A 46 -28.92 34.09 -10.68
N TRP A 47 -29.59 33.09 -11.25
CA TRP A 47 -29.32 32.63 -12.60
C TRP A 47 -30.40 33.10 -13.57
N ARG A 48 -30.05 34.09 -14.41
CA ARG A 48 -30.94 34.64 -15.44
C ARG A 48 -30.73 33.89 -16.76
N PHE A 49 -31.69 33.04 -17.11
CA PHE A 49 -31.72 32.42 -18.44
C PHE A 49 -32.58 33.23 -19.38
N ARG A 50 -31.97 33.85 -20.40
CA ARG A 50 -32.70 34.48 -21.50
C ARG A 50 -32.70 33.52 -22.69
N THR A 51 -33.86 32.96 -23.00
CA THR A 51 -34.08 32.16 -24.20
C THR A 51 -34.84 33.01 -25.22
N ALA A 52 -34.13 33.92 -25.90
CA ALA A 52 -34.75 34.73 -26.95
C ALA A 52 -35.01 33.86 -28.20
N ASN A 53 -36.20 33.95 -28.78
CA ASN A 53 -36.61 33.29 -30.03
C ASN A 53 -36.62 31.74 -30.03
N LEU A 54 -36.75 31.09 -28.87
CA LEU A 54 -36.80 29.63 -28.83
C LEU A 54 -38.23 29.13 -29.10
N ALA A 55 -38.43 28.40 -30.20
CA ALA A 55 -39.73 27.84 -30.54
C ALA A 55 -40.23 26.91 -29.41
N PRO A 56 -41.52 26.95 -29.03
CA PRO A 56 -42.06 26.14 -27.93
C PRO A 56 -41.71 24.65 -28.05
N GLY A 57 -41.66 24.12 -29.28
CA GLY A 57 -41.31 22.72 -29.55
C GLY A 57 -39.89 22.31 -29.15
N VAL A 58 -38.93 23.24 -29.11
CA VAL A 58 -37.54 22.94 -28.74
C VAL A 58 -37.42 22.67 -27.24
N PHE A 59 -38.19 23.38 -26.41
CA PHE A 59 -38.23 23.10 -24.96
C PHE A 59 -38.74 21.70 -24.66
N PHE A 60 -39.84 21.28 -25.31
CA PHE A 60 -40.40 19.94 -25.14
C PHE A 60 -39.45 18.85 -25.67
N ALA A 61 -38.73 19.10 -26.77
CA ALA A 61 -37.72 18.17 -27.29
C ALA A 61 -36.54 18.01 -26.33
N VAL A 62 -36.00 19.10 -25.77
CA VAL A 62 -34.88 19.05 -24.82
C VAL A 62 -35.30 18.37 -23.52
N LEU A 63 -36.45 18.74 -22.94
CA LEU A 63 -36.93 18.12 -21.70
C LEU A 63 -37.22 16.63 -21.89
N GLY A 64 -37.83 16.24 -23.02
CA GLY A 64 -38.05 14.83 -23.34
C GLY A 64 -36.76 14.02 -23.46
N SER A 65 -35.70 14.61 -24.03
CA SER A 65 -34.38 13.95 -24.12
C SER A 65 -33.71 13.75 -22.75
N VAL A 66 -33.84 14.72 -21.84
CA VAL A 66 -33.32 14.64 -20.46
C VAL A 66 -34.06 13.56 -19.67
N VAL A 67 -35.38 13.49 -19.83
CA VAL A 67 -36.24 12.48 -19.19
C VAL A 67 -35.87 11.07 -19.66
N LEU A 68 -35.60 10.87 -20.95
CA LEU A 68 -35.16 9.58 -21.50
C LEU A 68 -33.76 9.16 -21.04
N CYS A 69 -32.87 10.12 -20.79
CA CYS A 69 -31.52 9.84 -20.33
C CYS A 69 -31.47 9.52 -18.83
N SER A 70 -32.43 10.02 -18.04
CA SER A 70 -32.49 9.83 -16.58
C SER A 70 -32.34 8.37 -16.11
N PRO A 71 -33.07 7.37 -16.65
CA PRO A 71 -32.91 5.97 -16.22
C PRO A 71 -31.55 5.38 -16.60
N VAL A 72 -30.99 5.76 -17.77
CA VAL A 72 -29.66 5.30 -18.21
C VAL A 72 -28.57 5.85 -17.28
N ILE A 73 -28.67 7.14 -16.94
CA ILE A 73 -27.77 7.81 -16.01
C ILE A 73 -27.88 7.19 -14.62
N THR A 74 -29.10 6.96 -14.13
CA THR A 74 -29.35 6.38 -12.81
C THR A 74 -28.82 4.95 -12.69
N SER A 75 -28.99 4.13 -13.74
CA SER A 75 -28.44 2.78 -13.81
C SER A 75 -26.91 2.80 -13.81
N ALA A 76 -26.30 3.67 -14.62
CA ALA A 76 -24.84 3.83 -14.67
C ALA A 76 -24.26 4.26 -13.32
N ILE A 77 -24.89 5.24 -12.65
CA ILE A 77 -24.48 5.68 -11.31
C ILE A 77 -24.60 4.53 -10.31
N SER A 78 -25.68 3.74 -10.34
CA SER A 78 -25.89 2.61 -9.42
C SER A 78 -24.83 1.52 -9.58
N ILE A 79 -24.43 1.22 -10.82
CA ILE A 79 -23.37 0.24 -11.13
C ILE A 79 -22.02 0.73 -10.58
N LEU A 80 -21.68 2.01 -10.82
CA LEU A 80 -20.42 2.59 -10.34
C LEU A 80 -20.36 2.66 -8.81
N GLN A 81 -21.48 2.97 -8.15
CA GLN A 81 -21.56 2.95 -6.69
C GLN A 81 -21.35 1.53 -6.13
N LYS A 82 -21.91 0.50 -6.78
CA LYS A 82 -21.77 -0.90 -6.35
C LYS A 82 -20.32 -1.38 -6.40
N GLU A 83 -19.61 -1.10 -7.50
CA GLU A 83 -18.20 -1.45 -7.67
C GLU A 83 -17.31 -0.79 -6.60
N THR A 84 -17.51 0.51 -6.35
CA THR A 84 -16.73 1.24 -5.34
C THR A 84 -17.02 0.75 -3.93
N PHE A 85 -18.29 0.39 -3.64
CA PHE A 85 -18.68 -0.21 -2.37
C PHE A 85 -17.96 -1.55 -2.18
N ILE A 86 -18.11 -2.52 -3.10
CA ILE A 86 -17.48 -3.84 -3.00
C ILE A 86 -15.97 -3.73 -2.77
N ASN A 87 -15.27 -2.90 -3.53
CA ASN A 87 -13.82 -2.68 -3.37
C ASN A 87 -13.46 -2.08 -2.00
N LYS A 88 -14.28 -1.17 -1.48
CA LYS A 88 -14.09 -0.57 -0.14
C LYS A 88 -14.33 -1.58 0.99
N TYR A 89 -15.29 -2.49 0.88
CA TYR A 89 -15.52 -3.52 1.90
C TYR A 89 -14.45 -4.61 1.86
N ALA A 90 -14.05 -5.05 0.66
CA ALA A 90 -12.98 -6.04 0.50
C ALA A 90 -11.66 -5.54 1.11
N THR A 91 -11.30 -4.29 0.85
CA THR A 91 -10.09 -3.68 1.43
C THR A 91 -10.17 -3.52 2.94
N LYS A 92 -11.33 -3.13 3.50
CA LYS A 92 -11.51 -3.06 4.96
C LYS A 92 -11.38 -4.44 5.64
N LEU A 93 -11.98 -5.47 5.06
CA LEU A 93 -11.93 -6.82 5.63
C LEU A 93 -10.48 -7.35 5.71
N ILE A 94 -9.71 -7.19 4.63
CA ILE A 94 -8.30 -7.57 4.59
C ILE A 94 -7.48 -6.74 5.59
N LEU A 95 -7.77 -5.44 5.70
CA LEU A 95 -7.05 -4.56 6.61
C LEU A 95 -7.27 -4.96 8.07
N ASP A 96 -8.50 -5.26 8.47
CA ASP A 96 -8.82 -5.67 9.83
C ASP A 96 -8.14 -6.99 10.20
N GLU A 97 -8.14 -7.97 9.27
CA GLU A 97 -7.42 -9.23 9.44
C GLU A 97 -5.90 -9.01 9.60
N LEU A 98 -5.31 -8.14 8.79
CA LEU A 98 -3.88 -7.81 8.88
C LEU A 98 -3.54 -7.07 10.19
N VAL A 99 -4.41 -6.18 10.66
CA VAL A 99 -4.23 -5.48 11.94
C VAL A 99 -4.25 -6.48 13.10
N GLU A 100 -5.16 -7.43 13.09
CA GLU A 100 -5.25 -8.47 14.12
C GLU A 100 -4.03 -9.40 14.12
N LYS A 101 -3.60 -9.86 12.93
CA LYS A 101 -2.35 -10.62 12.77
C LYS A 101 -1.13 -9.86 13.30
N ASN A 102 -1.02 -8.57 12.97
CA ASN A 102 0.08 -7.73 13.46
C ASN A 102 0.04 -7.53 14.98
N LYS A 103 -1.16 -7.39 15.58
CA LYS A 103 -1.33 -7.31 17.03
C LYS A 103 -0.83 -8.59 17.72
N LYS A 104 -1.16 -9.76 17.17
CA LYS A 104 -0.74 -11.06 17.70
C LYS A 104 0.78 -11.28 17.59
N ILE A 105 1.39 -10.86 16.48
CA ILE A 105 2.85 -10.93 16.32
C ILE A 105 3.57 -10.09 17.39
N ARG A 106 3.07 -8.88 17.66
CA ARG A 106 3.64 -8.00 18.70
C ARG A 106 3.54 -8.61 20.10
N SER A 107 2.44 -9.28 20.43
CA SER A 107 2.33 -9.95 21.73
C SER A 107 3.34 -11.09 21.88
N TYR A 108 3.56 -11.89 20.83
CA TYR A 108 4.59 -12.95 20.87
C TYR A 108 6.01 -12.41 21.05
N GLN A 109 6.32 -11.29 20.41
CA GLN A 109 7.63 -10.63 20.58
C GLN A 109 7.80 -10.08 22.00
N LEU A 110 6.75 -9.48 22.57
CA LEU A 110 6.78 -8.96 23.93
C LEU A 110 6.97 -10.07 24.98
N GLU A 111 6.26 -11.19 24.83
CA GLU A 111 6.37 -12.38 25.70
C GLU A 111 7.80 -12.94 25.68
N ASN A 112 8.38 -13.09 24.48
CA ASN A 112 9.76 -13.55 24.32
C ASN A 112 10.76 -12.59 24.97
N ASP A 113 10.58 -11.27 24.81
CA ASP A 113 11.45 -10.27 25.42
C ASP A 113 11.35 -10.26 26.96
N VAL A 114 10.15 -10.48 27.52
CA VAL A 114 9.92 -10.62 28.97
C VAL A 114 10.58 -11.90 29.49
N SER A 115 10.38 -13.02 28.80
CA SER A 115 11.00 -14.30 29.16
C SER A 115 12.53 -14.23 29.14
N LEU A 116 13.11 -13.56 28.13
CA LEU A 116 14.56 -13.32 28.06
C LEU A 116 15.08 -12.39 29.16
N LYS A 117 14.30 -11.36 29.56
CA LYS A 117 14.67 -10.49 30.69
C LYS A 117 14.58 -11.20 32.03
N GLU A 118 13.56 -12.03 32.23
CA GLU A 118 13.40 -12.78 33.48
C GLU A 118 14.43 -13.91 33.61
N ALA A 119 14.77 -14.59 32.51
CA ALA A 119 15.89 -15.53 32.46
C ALA A 119 17.22 -14.82 32.78
N ARG A 120 17.42 -13.59 32.30
CA ARG A 120 18.59 -12.76 32.65
C ARG A 120 18.56 -12.26 34.10
N SER A 121 17.38 -12.10 34.69
CA SER A 121 17.19 -11.72 36.10
C SER A 121 17.43 -12.87 37.07
N LYS A 122 17.21 -14.13 36.68
CA LYS A 122 17.45 -15.32 37.52
C LYS A 122 18.91 -15.79 37.50
N LEU A 123 19.75 -15.19 36.67
CA LEU A 123 21.20 -15.36 36.70
C LEU A 123 21.81 -14.23 37.54
N SER A 124 22.07 -14.48 38.83
CA SER A 124 22.57 -13.47 39.78
C SER A 124 23.89 -12.81 39.32
N PRO A 125 24.05 -11.48 39.46
CA PRO A 125 25.37 -10.84 39.47
C PRO A 125 25.98 -10.95 40.89
N ALA A 126 27.21 -11.45 41.00
CA ALA A 126 28.02 -11.30 42.21
C ALA A 126 28.28 -9.80 42.50
N PRO A 127 28.50 -9.38 43.76
CA PRO A 127 28.47 -7.98 44.14
C PRO A 127 29.77 -7.27 43.71
N ASP A 128 29.66 -6.10 43.06
CA ASP A 128 30.47 -4.94 43.41
C ASP A 128 29.91 -3.62 42.83
N ASP A 129 30.35 -2.54 43.44
CA ASP A 129 29.90 -1.15 43.57
C ASP A 129 29.75 -0.26 42.28
N SER A 130 28.92 0.77 42.46
CA SER A 130 28.54 1.99 41.73
C SER A 130 29.13 2.45 40.35
N SER A 131 28.18 2.95 39.51
CA SER A 131 28.31 4.00 38.44
C SER A 131 28.80 3.59 37.03
N PRO A 132 28.25 4.16 35.93
CA PRO A 132 27.88 3.40 34.74
C PRO A 132 29.04 3.27 33.74
N THR A 133 29.81 2.21 33.87
CA THR A 133 30.60 1.72 32.74
C THR A 133 29.69 0.82 31.90
N LYS A 134 29.10 1.39 30.84
CA LYS A 134 28.45 0.65 29.75
C LYS A 134 29.48 -0.33 29.21
N LEU A 135 29.45 -1.55 29.72
CA LEU A 135 30.25 -2.67 29.26
C LEU A 135 29.99 -2.80 27.75
N LYS A 136 31.00 -2.39 26.98
CA LYS A 136 31.14 -2.74 25.57
C LYS A 136 31.11 -4.27 25.54
N GLU A 137 29.93 -4.86 25.31
CA GLU A 137 29.88 -5.99 24.40
C GLU A 137 30.71 -5.57 23.20
N SER A 138 31.82 -6.26 22.98
CA SER A 138 32.65 -6.06 21.82
C SER A 138 31.83 -6.47 20.60
N ASN A 139 30.92 -5.60 20.18
CA ASN A 139 30.08 -5.72 19.00
C ASN A 139 30.92 -5.38 17.78
N LYS A 140 32.03 -6.11 17.64
CA LYS A 140 32.86 -6.10 16.45
C LYS A 140 32.08 -6.81 15.35
N ALA A 141 32.05 -6.21 14.19
CA ALA A 141 31.42 -6.79 13.03
C ALA A 141 32.33 -6.61 11.82
N VAL A 142 32.22 -7.52 10.86
CA VAL A 142 32.99 -7.50 9.62
C VAL A 142 32.07 -7.13 8.48
N VAL A 143 32.55 -6.22 7.64
CA VAL A 143 31.83 -5.84 6.41
C VAL A 143 31.94 -6.97 5.38
N THR A 144 30.79 -7.47 4.92
CA THR A 144 30.72 -8.56 3.93
C THR A 144 30.70 -8.04 2.49
N SER A 145 30.22 -6.82 2.27
CA SER A 145 30.08 -6.21 0.94
C SER A 145 31.38 -5.56 0.44
N GLN A 146 31.63 -5.62 -0.87
CA GLN A 146 32.82 -5.02 -1.50
C GLN A 146 32.92 -3.49 -1.29
N ARG A 147 31.78 -2.79 -1.32
CA ARG A 147 31.70 -1.33 -1.13
C ARG A 147 30.45 -1.00 -0.32
N LEU A 148 30.60 -0.84 0.99
CA LEU A 148 29.50 -0.47 1.87
C LEU A 148 29.51 1.04 2.13
N ARG A 149 28.45 1.74 1.75
CA ARG A 149 28.34 3.20 1.91
C ARG A 149 27.91 3.54 3.33
N LEU A 150 28.75 4.30 4.03
CA LEU A 150 28.48 4.87 5.34
C LEU A 150 27.65 6.14 5.18
N ARG A 151 26.49 6.23 5.83
CA ARG A 151 25.57 7.37 5.70
C ARG A 151 25.38 8.14 6.99
N LYS A 152 25.06 9.44 6.92
CA LYS A 152 24.92 10.28 8.13
C LYS A 152 23.68 9.94 8.98
N LYS A 153 22.62 9.42 8.37
CA LYS A 153 21.34 9.07 9.00
C LYS A 153 20.83 7.72 8.46
N PRO A 154 19.94 7.02 9.20
CA PRO A 154 19.33 5.78 8.74
C PRO A 154 18.41 6.09 7.55
N GLY A 155 18.76 5.61 6.35
CA GLY A 155 17.96 5.80 5.14
C GLY A 155 18.79 5.88 3.86
N ILE A 156 18.17 5.50 2.73
CA ILE A 156 18.83 5.49 1.40
C ILE A 156 18.99 6.88 0.77
N ASN A 157 18.29 7.90 1.28
CA ASN A 157 18.28 9.27 0.73
C ASN A 157 19.25 10.23 1.45
N HIS A 158 20.03 9.74 2.41
CA HIS A 158 20.93 10.58 3.19
C HIS A 158 22.36 10.58 2.65
N GLN A 159 23.06 11.69 2.89
CA GLN A 159 24.44 11.93 2.45
C GLN A 159 25.38 10.80 2.92
N ILE A 160 26.26 10.40 1.99
CA ILE A 160 27.29 9.39 2.21
C ILE A 160 28.50 10.09 2.86
N VAL A 161 28.89 9.62 4.04
CA VAL A 161 30.01 10.14 4.84
C VAL A 161 31.31 9.41 4.50
N GLY A 162 31.21 8.17 4.00
CA GLY A 162 32.38 7.37 3.62
C GLY A 162 32.02 6.05 2.96
N VAL A 163 33.03 5.26 2.58
CA VAL A 163 32.86 3.93 2.00
C VAL A 163 33.77 2.95 2.73
N LEU A 164 33.18 1.90 3.26
CA LEU A 164 33.87 0.79 3.93
C LEU A 164 34.13 -0.35 2.92
N ARG A 165 35.24 -1.05 3.12
CA ARG A 165 35.65 -2.18 2.27
C ARG A 165 35.30 -3.52 2.90
N ARG A 166 35.19 -4.57 2.07
CA ARG A 166 34.99 -5.94 2.55
C ARG A 166 36.15 -6.34 3.47
N GLY A 167 35.83 -7.00 4.58
CA GLY A 167 36.80 -7.48 5.56
C GLY A 167 37.16 -6.45 6.64
N GLU A 168 36.69 -5.22 6.51
CA GLU A 168 36.94 -4.18 7.50
C GLU A 168 36.19 -4.49 8.80
N VAL A 169 36.93 -4.39 9.92
CA VAL A 169 36.39 -4.60 11.26
C VAL A 169 35.84 -3.28 11.78
N ILE A 170 34.55 -3.25 12.04
CA ILE A 170 33.82 -2.08 12.52
C ILE A 170 33.19 -2.37 13.88
N THR A 171 33.02 -1.32 14.68
CA THR A 171 32.34 -1.44 15.98
C THR A 171 30.90 -0.97 15.84
N VAL A 172 29.93 -1.83 16.13
CA VAL A 172 28.51 -1.48 16.12
C VAL A 172 28.16 -0.82 17.47
N LYS A 173 27.75 0.47 17.42
CA LYS A 173 27.38 1.27 18.59
C LYS A 173 25.89 1.20 18.91
N GLU A 174 25.04 1.14 17.87
CA GLU A 174 23.58 1.21 18.01
C GLU A 174 22.89 0.50 16.83
N THR A 175 21.69 -0.05 17.07
CA THR A 175 20.85 -0.67 16.03
C THR A 175 19.49 0.00 16.03
N ARG A 176 19.03 0.48 14.88
CA ARG A 176 17.68 1.04 14.68
C ARG A 176 17.01 0.37 13.48
N GLY A 177 16.13 -0.59 13.76
CA GLY A 177 15.50 -1.42 12.74
C GLY A 177 16.55 -2.17 11.94
N VAL A 178 16.59 -1.93 10.62
CA VAL A 178 17.55 -2.57 9.69
C VAL A 178 18.88 -1.80 9.59
N TRP A 179 19.00 -0.65 10.26
CA TRP A 179 20.19 0.20 10.19
C TRP A 179 21.06 0.05 11.43
N LEU A 180 22.36 -0.12 11.22
CA LEU A 180 23.38 -0.21 12.25
C LEU A 180 24.19 1.07 12.26
N ARG A 181 24.30 1.72 13.43
CA ARG A 181 25.26 2.80 13.65
C ARG A 181 26.60 2.18 13.99
N ILE A 182 27.59 2.47 13.17
CA ILE A 182 28.93 1.90 13.29
C ILE A 182 29.94 3.01 13.49
N SER A 183 31.07 2.64 14.10
CA SER A 183 32.25 3.45 14.29
C SER A 183 33.42 2.68 13.70
N THR A 184 34.12 3.30 12.74
CA THR A 184 35.38 2.79 12.20
C THR A 184 36.54 3.13 13.14
N ASN A 185 37.67 2.43 13.01
CA ASN A 185 38.91 2.71 13.75
C ASN A 185 39.44 4.13 13.49
N GLU A 186 39.10 4.74 12.36
CA GLU A 186 39.44 6.12 11.98
C GLU A 186 38.47 7.17 12.58
N ASN A 187 37.70 6.82 13.62
CA ASN A 187 36.67 7.68 14.23
C ASN A 187 35.54 8.16 13.30
N ALA A 188 35.40 7.57 12.11
CA ALA A 188 34.26 7.83 11.24
C ALA A 188 32.99 7.15 11.81
N ASP A 189 31.98 7.97 12.15
CA ASP A 189 30.68 7.53 12.66
C ASP A 189 29.60 7.66 11.59
N GLY A 190 28.78 6.61 11.43
CA GLY A 190 27.64 6.67 10.53
C GLY A 190 26.76 5.42 10.58
N TRP A 191 25.80 5.37 9.65
CA TRP A 191 24.78 4.34 9.52
C TRP A 191 25.04 3.48 8.30
N VAL A 192 24.96 2.17 8.48
CA VAL A 192 25.06 1.16 7.44
C VAL A 192 23.88 0.19 7.54
N HIS A 193 23.58 -0.49 6.44
CA HIS A 193 22.48 -1.45 6.40
C HIS A 193 22.93 -2.81 6.93
N GLY A 194 22.16 -3.41 7.84
CA GLY A 194 22.52 -4.60 8.59
C GLY A 194 22.83 -5.83 7.73
N ASN A 195 22.15 -5.99 6.58
CA ASN A 195 22.37 -7.11 5.67
C ASN A 195 23.80 -7.22 5.11
N TYR A 196 24.60 -6.15 5.20
CA TYR A 196 25.97 -6.12 4.66
C TYR A 196 27.05 -6.26 5.72
N VAL A 197 26.66 -6.56 6.96
CA VAL A 197 27.55 -6.60 8.12
C VAL A 197 27.32 -7.91 8.89
N ARG A 198 28.40 -8.65 9.17
CA ARG A 198 28.36 -9.88 9.97
C ARG A 198 28.97 -9.63 11.34
N ARG A 199 28.19 -9.78 12.41
CA ARG A 199 28.70 -9.65 13.79
C ARG A 199 29.62 -10.81 14.13
N GLN A 200 30.78 -10.51 14.71
CA GLN A 200 31.65 -11.50 15.33
C GLN A 200 31.19 -11.64 16.77
N GLN A 201 30.27 -12.58 17.02
CA GLN A 201 30.07 -13.11 18.37
C GLN A 201 31.20 -14.13 18.60
N GLY A 202 31.83 -14.08 19.77
CA GLY A 202 32.80 -15.10 20.16
C GLY A 202 32.09 -16.45 20.29
N THR A 203 32.07 -17.21 19.19
CA THR A 203 31.84 -18.64 19.22
C THR A 203 33.20 -19.30 19.44
N GLU A 204 33.31 -20.07 20.51
CA GLU A 204 34.31 -21.13 20.63
C GLU A 204 34.40 -21.89 19.30
N THR A 205 35.63 -21.97 18.81
CA THR A 205 36.05 -22.87 17.75
C THR A 205 35.97 -24.30 18.28
N ALA A 206 35.10 -25.13 17.70
CA ALA A 206 35.37 -26.56 17.57
C ALA A 206 35.84 -26.77 16.12
N GLU A 207 37.15 -26.97 16.00
CA GLU A 207 37.92 -27.10 14.78
C GLU A 207 37.85 -28.53 14.23
N SER A 208 38.06 -28.67 12.91
CA SER A 208 38.76 -29.80 12.27
C SER A 208 37.93 -31.11 12.15
N ASN A 209 37.86 -31.88 11.05
CA ASN A 209 38.61 -32.02 9.80
C ASN A 209 37.70 -32.75 8.80
N GLU A 210 37.72 -32.41 7.52
CA GLU A 210 37.47 -33.41 6.45
C GLU A 210 37.92 -32.85 5.08
N THR A 211 39.24 -32.85 4.88
CA THR A 211 39.83 -32.85 3.53
C THR A 211 41.01 -33.82 3.54
N ALA A 212 40.72 -35.11 3.79
CA ALA A 212 41.67 -36.21 3.64
C ALA A 212 40.96 -37.56 3.46
N LEU A 213 40.08 -37.69 2.46
CA LEU A 213 39.76 -38.99 1.86
C LEU A 213 39.61 -38.82 0.33
N LEU A 214 40.71 -38.42 -0.32
CA LEU A 214 40.99 -38.91 -1.66
C LEU A 214 41.75 -40.23 -1.47
N LEU A 215 41.04 -41.35 -1.65
CA LEU A 215 41.50 -42.66 -2.15
C LEU A 215 40.58 -43.78 -1.63
N SER A 216 39.40 -43.90 -2.22
CA SER A 216 38.77 -45.20 -2.38
C SER A 216 37.99 -45.21 -3.69
N SER A 217 38.62 -45.79 -4.72
CA SER A 217 37.99 -46.51 -5.84
C SER A 217 36.81 -45.85 -6.59
N ASN A 218 37.13 -45.22 -7.72
CA ASN A 218 36.63 -45.50 -9.09
C ASN A 218 35.48 -46.54 -9.29
N PRO A 219 34.76 -46.56 -10.44
CA PRO A 219 34.78 -45.61 -11.57
C PRO A 219 33.39 -45.24 -12.15
N LEU A 220 33.46 -44.24 -13.03
CA LEU A 220 32.47 -43.70 -13.95
C LEU A 220 31.54 -44.74 -14.60
N GLU A 221 30.22 -44.52 -14.48
CA GLU A 221 29.24 -45.11 -15.38
C GLU A 221 28.87 -44.09 -16.46
N TYR A 222 29.26 -44.44 -17.68
CA TYR A 222 28.99 -43.79 -18.95
C TYR A 222 27.53 -44.04 -19.37
N SER A 223 26.80 -43.00 -19.77
CA SER A 223 25.75 -43.17 -20.78
C SER A 223 25.57 -41.88 -21.57
N SER A 224 26.07 -41.94 -22.80
CA SER A 224 25.89 -40.96 -23.88
C SER A 224 24.51 -41.11 -24.51
N PRO A 225 23.84 -40.03 -24.97
CA PRO A 225 22.74 -40.16 -25.91
C PRO A 225 23.27 -40.20 -27.36
N GLU A 226 22.70 -41.09 -28.18
CA GLU A 226 22.68 -41.01 -29.66
C GLU A 226 21.64 -39.99 -30.14
#